data_AF-A0A9Q0RT34-F1
#
_entry.id   AF-A0A9Q0RT34-F1
#
_cell.length_a   1.000
_cell.length_b   1.000
_cell.length_c   1.000
_cell.angle_alpha   90.00
_cell.angle_beta   90.00
_cell.angle_gamma   90.00
#
_symmetry.space_group_name_H-M   'P 1'
#
loop_
_entity.id
_entity.type
_entity.pdbx_description
1 polymer ?
#
loop_
_entity_poly.entity_id
_entity_poly.type
_entity_poly.pdbx_seq_one_letter_code
_entity_poly.pdbx_strand_id
1 'polypeptide(L)'
;MDQDKRKQISDLNKLASTIIQDPIYSNKTCQFIESLSNLDPTKSDQTLYNETVIRCVGKIFNFYIDSREMVLSSDTVDQTWTAINQYRSHLIQWYDIVLDELLSILRNEGFSLDIRKLSLITLIKFVEEEGKFPFRPLVNKSGDDDDQLSFPKRLLTRIIESLISETNYNQELISIYATYYQFDDFIHLH
;
A
#
# COMPACT_ATOMS: atom_id res chain seq x y z
N MET A 1 -23.19 0.86 21.45
CA MET A 1 -22.90 1.19 20.04
C MET A 1 -21.59 1.95 19.88
N ASP A 2 -21.39 3.11 20.52
CA ASP A 2 -20.12 3.87 20.38
C ASP A 2 -18.92 3.21 21.10
N GLN A 3 -19.16 2.52 22.21
CA GLN A 3 -18.12 1.82 22.97
C GLN A 3 -17.57 0.58 22.24
N ASP A 4 -18.42 -0.15 21.52
CA ASP A 4 -18.02 -1.34 20.74
C ASP A 4 -17.16 -0.97 19.54
N LYS A 5 -17.50 0.12 18.84
CA LYS A 5 -16.71 0.66 17.71
C LYS A 5 -15.33 1.12 18.16
N ARG A 6 -15.25 1.84 19.28
CA ARG A 6 -13.97 2.27 19.87
C ARG A 6 -13.10 1.07 20.27
N LYS A 7 -13.71 0.02 20.81
CA LYS A 7 -13.00 -1.23 21.12
C LYS A 7 -12.46 -1.89 19.85
N GLN A 8 -13.28 -2.03 18.80
CA GLN A 8 -12.84 -2.58 17.52
C GLN A 8 -11.65 -1.81 16.93
N ILE A 9 -11.71 -0.47 16.93
CA ILE A 9 -10.60 0.39 16.47
C ILE A 9 -9.34 0.18 17.31
N SER A 10 -9.49 0.08 18.64
CA SER A 10 -8.37 -0.19 19.54
C SER A 10 -7.73 -1.55 19.24
N ASP A 11 -8.55 -2.57 19.02
CA ASP A 11 -8.11 -3.93 18.74
C ASP A 11 -7.39 -4.02 17.38
N LEU A 12 -7.87 -3.32 16.35
CA LEU A 12 -7.18 -3.19 15.06
C LEU A 12 -5.79 -2.55 15.22
N ASN A 13 -5.69 -1.44 15.95
CA ASN A 13 -4.40 -0.78 16.15
C ASN A 13 -3.40 -1.65 16.92
N LYS A 14 -3.88 -2.36 17.95
CA LYS A 14 -3.05 -3.32 18.69
C LYS A 14 -2.57 -4.44 17.79
N LEU A 15 -3.47 -5.03 17.01
CA LEU A 15 -3.13 -6.11 16.11
C LEU A 15 -2.10 -5.68 15.06
N ALA A 16 -2.27 -4.51 14.45
CA ALA A 16 -1.30 -3.97 13.49
C ALA A 16 0.08 -3.78 14.15
N SER A 17 0.11 -3.26 15.38
CA SER A 17 1.35 -3.11 16.15
C SER A 17 2.01 -4.45 16.46
N THR A 18 1.21 -5.47 16.82
CA THR A 18 1.69 -6.84 17.07
C THR A 18 2.31 -7.47 15.83
N ILE A 19 1.70 -7.28 14.65
CA ILE A 19 2.24 -7.77 13.37
C ILE A 19 3.60 -7.12 13.07
N ILE A 20 3.69 -5.80 13.24
CA ILE A 20 4.92 -5.02 12.97
C ILE A 20 6.05 -5.41 13.94
N GLN A 21 5.71 -5.70 15.21
CA GLN A 21 6.71 -6.03 16.23
C GLN A 21 7.22 -7.47 16.14
N ASP A 22 6.39 -8.40 15.67
CA ASP A 22 6.74 -9.82 15.64
C ASP A 22 6.24 -10.49 14.33
N PRO A 23 7.16 -10.85 13.42
CA PRO A 23 6.85 -11.51 12.15
C PRO A 23 6.07 -12.81 12.29
N ILE A 24 6.06 -13.48 13.45
CA ILE A 24 5.26 -14.70 13.66
C ILE A 24 3.75 -14.46 13.44
N TYR A 25 3.31 -13.21 13.58
CA TYR A 25 1.92 -12.82 13.38
C TYR A 25 1.63 -12.29 11.97
N SER A 26 2.58 -12.35 11.02
CA SER A 26 2.40 -11.80 9.68
C SER A 26 1.20 -12.41 8.94
N ASN A 27 0.83 -13.66 9.25
CA ASN A 27 -0.37 -14.30 8.70
C ASN A 27 -1.66 -13.55 9.05
N LYS A 28 -1.72 -12.84 10.18
CA LYS A 28 -2.86 -12.01 10.57
C LYS A 28 -3.03 -10.77 9.70
N THR A 29 -2.08 -10.46 8.82
CA THR A 29 -2.24 -9.43 7.78
C THR A 29 -3.46 -9.70 6.92
N CYS A 30 -3.83 -10.97 6.70
CA CYS A 30 -5.04 -11.33 5.94
C CYS A 30 -6.32 -10.70 6.51
N GLN A 31 -6.41 -10.52 7.83
CA GLN A 31 -7.58 -9.90 8.47
C GLN A 31 -7.74 -8.43 8.05
N PHE A 32 -6.63 -7.72 7.85
CA PHE A 32 -6.67 -6.35 7.37
C PHE A 32 -7.01 -6.27 5.88
N ILE A 33 -6.53 -7.22 5.08
CA ILE A 33 -6.88 -7.33 3.66
C ILE A 33 -8.37 -7.60 3.52
N GLU A 34 -8.90 -8.59 4.24
CA GLU A 34 -10.32 -8.89 4.28
C GLU A 34 -11.15 -7.69 4.76
N SER A 35 -10.70 -6.98 5.79
CA SER A 35 -11.38 -5.77 6.27
C SER A 35 -11.39 -4.66 5.22
N LEU A 36 -10.29 -4.51 4.46
CA LEU A 36 -10.14 -3.51 3.41
C LEU A 36 -11.05 -3.81 2.21
N SER A 37 -11.10 -5.07 1.75
CA SER A 37 -11.97 -5.51 0.65
C SER A 37 -13.48 -5.40 0.99
N ASN A 38 -13.83 -5.43 2.28
CA ASN A 38 -15.21 -5.38 2.75
C ASN A 38 -15.66 -3.98 3.23
N LEU A 39 -14.89 -2.92 2.95
CA LEU A 39 -15.30 -1.55 3.29
C LEU A 39 -16.56 -1.17 2.52
N ASP A 40 -17.58 -0.71 3.24
CA ASP A 40 -18.86 -0.33 2.65
C ASP A 40 -18.96 1.20 2.49
N PRO A 41 -19.02 1.73 1.26
CA PRO A 41 -19.14 3.17 1.02
C PRO A 41 -20.47 3.75 1.50
N THR A 42 -21.51 2.92 1.66
CA THR A 42 -22.86 3.38 2.00
C THR A 42 -23.07 3.60 3.51
N LYS A 43 -22.16 3.08 4.34
CA LYS A 43 -22.26 3.15 5.80
C LYS A 43 -21.42 4.29 6.37
N SER A 44 -21.98 5.49 6.33
CA SER A 44 -21.32 6.71 6.84
C SER A 44 -20.90 6.62 8.31
N ASP A 45 -21.60 5.81 9.11
CA ASP A 45 -21.31 5.56 10.53
C ASP A 45 -20.06 4.69 10.77
N GLN A 46 -19.44 4.18 9.72
CA GLN A 46 -18.20 3.39 9.75
C GLN A 46 -16.97 4.17 9.29
N THR A 47 -17.10 5.47 8.98
CA THR A 47 -15.98 6.29 8.46
C THR A 47 -14.70 6.14 9.27
N LEU A 48 -14.76 6.28 10.60
CA LEU A 48 -13.58 6.16 11.47
C LEU A 48 -12.97 4.75 11.47
N TYR A 49 -13.80 3.72 11.36
CA TYR A 49 -13.34 2.34 11.23
C TYR A 49 -12.62 2.13 9.89
N ASN A 50 -13.24 2.59 8.79
CA ASN A 50 -12.67 2.52 7.45
C ASN A 50 -11.32 3.24 7.38
N GLU A 51 -11.23 4.45 7.96
CA GLU A 51 -9.96 5.17 8.09
C GLU A 51 -8.90 4.38 8.87
N THR A 52 -9.32 3.75 9.98
CA THR A 52 -8.42 2.95 10.81
C THR A 52 -7.87 1.76 10.04
N VAL A 53 -8.71 1.05 9.29
CA VAL A 53 -8.29 -0.09 8.46
C VAL A 53 -7.25 0.36 7.43
N ILE A 54 -7.52 1.44 6.68
CA ILE A 54 -6.58 1.97 5.67
C ILE A 54 -5.25 2.36 6.33
N ARG A 55 -5.28 3.05 7.47
CA ARG A 55 -4.05 3.43 8.21
C ARG A 55 -3.26 2.21 8.69
N CYS A 56 -3.93 1.18 9.21
CA CYS A 56 -3.26 -0.02 9.69
C CYS A 56 -2.61 -0.80 8.55
N VAL A 57 -3.33 -1.00 7.43
CA VAL A 57 -2.78 -1.62 6.22
C VAL A 57 -1.56 -0.84 5.72
N GLY A 58 -1.70 0.48 5.61
CA GLY A 58 -0.61 1.37 5.21
C GLY A 58 0.63 1.21 6.11
N LYS A 59 0.46 1.14 7.43
CA LYS A 59 1.58 0.94 8.36
C LYS A 59 2.26 -0.43 8.19
N ILE A 60 1.46 -1.50 8.07
CA ILE A 60 1.98 -2.87 7.95
C ILE A 60 2.81 -3.02 6.68
N PHE A 61 2.30 -2.58 5.53
CA PHE A 61 3.03 -2.74 4.27
C PHE A 61 4.19 -1.77 4.12
N ASN A 62 4.10 -0.53 4.61
CA ASN A 62 5.28 0.33 4.66
C ASN A 62 6.38 -0.30 5.52
N PHE A 63 6.03 -0.92 6.65
CA PHE A 63 7.00 -1.67 7.45
C PHE A 63 7.63 -2.82 6.64
N TYR A 64 6.84 -3.65 5.94
CA TYR A 64 7.41 -4.75 5.14
C TYR A 64 8.31 -4.27 3.99
N ILE A 65 8.04 -3.10 3.41
CA ILE A 65 8.90 -2.49 2.39
C ILE A 65 10.20 -2.00 3.03
N ASP A 66 10.10 -1.15 4.06
CA ASP A 66 11.24 -0.52 4.75
C ASP A 66 12.19 -1.56 5.39
N SER A 67 11.63 -2.61 5.99
CA SER A 67 12.38 -3.72 6.57
C SER A 67 12.91 -4.73 5.53
N ARG A 68 12.61 -4.52 4.24
CA ARG A 68 13.04 -5.37 3.12
C ARG A 68 12.53 -6.81 3.19
N GLU A 69 11.47 -7.06 3.93
CA GLU A 69 10.86 -8.39 4.10
C GLU A 69 10.31 -8.94 2.78
N MET A 70 10.00 -8.07 1.81
CA MET A 70 9.47 -8.49 0.50
C MET A 70 10.56 -8.72 -0.57
N VAL A 71 11.85 -8.47 -0.31
CA VAL A 71 12.91 -8.56 -1.33
C VAL A 71 13.15 -10.03 -1.73
N LEU A 72 12.92 -10.40 -2.99
CA LEU A 72 13.18 -11.77 -3.45
C LEU A 72 14.69 -12.06 -3.58
N SER A 73 15.16 -13.17 -3.00
CA SER A 73 16.56 -13.61 -3.13
C SER A 73 16.79 -14.34 -4.45
N SER A 74 17.90 -14.05 -5.14
CA SER A 74 18.28 -14.70 -6.42
C SER A 74 18.80 -16.13 -6.27
N ASP A 75 19.23 -16.53 -5.08
CA ASP A 75 19.99 -17.77 -4.88
C ASP A 75 19.06 -18.89 -4.39
N THR A 76 18.53 -19.70 -5.32
CA THR A 76 17.62 -20.81 -5.02
C THR A 76 18.35 -22.15 -4.91
N VAL A 77 19.43 -22.22 -4.12
CA VAL A 77 20.23 -23.46 -4.00
C VAL A 77 19.76 -24.36 -2.85
N ASP A 78 19.18 -23.80 -1.77
CA ASP A 78 18.69 -24.60 -0.63
C ASP A 78 17.17 -24.56 -0.42
N GLN A 79 16.61 -25.66 0.10
CA GLN A 79 15.18 -25.79 0.43
C GLN A 79 14.68 -24.71 1.41
N THR A 80 15.52 -24.28 2.36
CA THR A 80 15.20 -23.19 3.29
C THR A 80 15.01 -21.85 2.58
N TRP A 81 15.83 -21.57 1.55
CA TRP A 81 15.68 -20.37 0.72
C TRP A 81 14.40 -20.41 -0.10
N THR A 82 13.96 -21.60 -0.54
CA THR A 82 12.68 -21.77 -1.23
C THR A 82 11.49 -21.39 -0.34
N ALA A 83 11.47 -21.80 0.93
CA ALA A 83 10.38 -21.46 1.85
C ALA A 83 10.33 -19.95 2.17
N ILE A 84 11.49 -19.31 2.37
CA ILE A 84 11.58 -17.87 2.58
C ILE A 84 11.09 -17.12 1.34
N ASN A 85 11.57 -17.47 0.15
CA ASN A 85 11.12 -16.83 -1.09
C ASN A 85 9.62 -17.05 -1.35
N GLN A 86 9.04 -18.20 -0.97
CA GLN A 86 7.60 -18.41 -1.01
C GLN A 86 6.87 -17.46 -0.07
N TYR A 87 7.34 -17.30 1.16
CA TYR A 87 6.79 -16.34 2.12
C TYR A 87 6.84 -14.90 1.58
N ARG A 88 8.00 -14.46 1.08
CA ARG A 88 8.17 -13.13 0.48
C ARG A 88 7.25 -12.93 -0.72
N SER A 89 7.10 -13.95 -1.56
CA SER A 89 6.16 -13.93 -2.68
C SER A 89 4.71 -13.80 -2.21
N HIS A 90 4.32 -14.42 -1.10
CA HIS A 90 3.00 -14.24 -0.51
C HIS A 90 2.79 -12.81 0.01
N LEU A 91 3.79 -12.22 0.66
CA LEU A 91 3.71 -10.80 1.07
C LEU A 91 3.52 -9.88 -0.13
N ILE A 92 4.24 -10.12 -1.23
CA ILE A 92 4.10 -9.37 -2.48
C ILE A 92 2.68 -9.54 -3.06
N GLN A 93 2.12 -10.75 -3.06
CA GLN A 93 0.77 -10.99 -3.54
C GLN A 93 -0.28 -10.26 -2.70
N TRP A 94 -0.14 -10.30 -1.38
CA TRP A 94 -1.01 -9.54 -0.47
C TRP A 94 -0.89 -8.04 -0.67
N TYR A 95 0.33 -7.56 -0.91
CA TYR A 95 0.56 -6.16 -1.25
C TYR A 95 -0.14 -5.78 -2.55
N ASP A 96 -0.07 -6.61 -3.59
CA ASP A 96 -0.78 -6.38 -4.86
C ASP A 96 -2.30 -6.29 -4.65
N ILE A 97 -2.89 -7.14 -3.81
CA ILE A 97 -4.32 -7.06 -3.44
C ILE A 97 -4.61 -5.73 -2.76
N VAL A 98 -3.79 -5.32 -1.79
CA VAL A 98 -3.96 -4.04 -1.08
C VAL A 98 -3.92 -2.86 -2.05
N LEU A 99 -2.99 -2.86 -3.01
CA LEU A 99 -2.93 -1.81 -4.03
C LEU A 99 -4.22 -1.75 -4.84
N ASP A 100 -4.74 -2.90 -5.26
CA ASP A 100 -5.96 -2.99 -6.05
C ASP A 100 -7.17 -2.44 -5.29
N GLU A 101 -7.29 -2.78 -4.01
CA GLU A 101 -8.38 -2.30 -3.13
C GLU A 101 -8.29 -0.79 -2.87
N LEU A 102 -7.09 -0.27 -2.55
CA LEU A 102 -6.90 1.17 -2.35
C LEU A 102 -7.19 1.98 -3.61
N LEU A 103 -6.79 1.47 -4.78
CA LEU A 103 -7.12 2.07 -6.07
C LEU A 103 -8.62 1.98 -6.39
N SER A 104 -9.28 0.90 -5.99
CA SER A 104 -10.74 0.76 -6.10
C SER A 104 -11.47 1.81 -5.26
N ILE A 105 -11.05 2.00 -4.00
CA ILE A 105 -11.56 3.06 -3.12
C ILE A 105 -11.36 4.44 -3.76
N LEU A 106 -10.17 4.69 -4.32
CA LEU A 106 -9.84 5.97 -4.95
C LEU A 106 -10.79 6.31 -6.10
N ARG A 107 -11.17 5.33 -6.91
CA ARG A 107 -12.08 5.49 -8.07
C ARG A 107 -13.56 5.53 -7.69
N ASN A 108 -13.93 5.00 -6.52
CA ASN A 108 -15.33 4.84 -6.12
C ASN A 108 -15.85 6.09 -5.42
N GLU A 109 -16.71 6.85 -6.10
CA GLU A 109 -17.34 8.07 -5.59
C GLU A 109 -18.34 7.85 -4.44
N GLY A 110 -18.72 6.58 -4.18
CA GLY A 110 -19.52 6.24 -3.01
C GLY A 110 -18.77 6.46 -1.69
N PHE A 111 -17.44 6.40 -1.68
CA PHE A 111 -16.66 6.71 -0.49
C PHE A 111 -16.55 8.23 -0.29
N SER A 112 -16.53 8.66 0.97
CA SER A 112 -16.28 10.06 1.32
C SER A 112 -14.92 10.53 0.80
N LEU A 113 -14.81 11.83 0.53
CA LEU A 113 -13.57 12.45 0.07
C LEU A 113 -12.39 12.15 1.02
N ASP A 114 -12.61 12.17 2.34
CA ASP A 114 -11.58 11.91 3.34
C ASP A 114 -11.02 10.48 3.25
N ILE A 115 -11.88 9.49 3.01
CA ILE A 115 -11.47 8.10 2.80
C ILE A 115 -10.66 7.97 1.51
N ARG A 116 -11.15 8.57 0.42
CA ARG A 116 -10.45 8.54 -0.88
C ARG A 116 -9.10 9.23 -0.81
N LYS A 117 -9.03 10.37 -0.11
CA LYS A 117 -7.80 11.11 0.19
C LYS A 117 -6.82 10.27 1.00
N LEU A 118 -7.30 9.58 2.03
CA LEU A 118 -6.46 8.72 2.86
C LEU A 118 -5.88 7.55 2.05
N SER A 119 -6.69 6.94 1.18
CA SER A 119 -6.22 5.91 0.25
C SER A 119 -5.14 6.44 -0.71
N LEU A 120 -5.36 7.63 -1.29
CA LEU A 120 -4.37 8.29 -2.15
C LEU A 120 -3.04 8.53 -1.42
N ILE A 121 -3.08 9.13 -0.22
CA ILE A 121 -1.86 9.38 0.57
C ILE A 121 -1.14 8.07 0.91
N THR A 122 -1.89 7.00 1.19
CA THR A 122 -1.30 5.68 1.48
C THR A 122 -0.60 5.10 0.25
N LEU A 123 -1.22 5.19 -0.93
CA LEU A 123 -0.63 4.77 -2.21
C LEU A 123 0.62 5.59 -2.57
N ILE A 124 0.63 6.88 -2.30
CA ILE A 124 1.80 7.74 -2.52
C ILE A 124 2.97 7.32 -1.62
N LYS A 125 2.71 7.04 -0.34
CA LYS A 125 3.74 6.55 0.59
C LYS A 125 4.34 5.23 0.13
N PHE A 126 3.51 4.35 -0.43
CA PHE A 126 4.00 3.11 -1.04
C PHE A 126 4.93 3.36 -2.23
N VAL A 127 4.63 4.34 -3.09
CA VAL A 127 5.55 4.79 -4.17
C VAL A 127 6.88 5.29 -3.60
N GLU A 128 6.83 6.11 -2.55
CA GLU A 128 8.04 6.64 -1.90
C GLU A 128 8.91 5.51 -1.32
N GLU A 129 8.31 4.58 -0.58
CA GLU A 129 9.04 3.48 0.06
C GLU A 129 9.52 2.44 -0.96
N GLU A 130 8.75 2.11 -2.01
CA GLU A 130 9.20 1.27 -3.12
C GLU A 130 10.41 1.86 -3.84
N GLY A 131 10.43 3.19 -4.03
CA GLY A 131 11.55 3.88 -4.65
C GLY A 131 12.84 3.81 -3.82
N LYS A 132 12.73 3.79 -2.49
CA LYS A 132 13.87 3.63 -1.56
C LYS A 132 14.33 2.18 -1.45
N PHE A 133 13.38 1.24 -1.39
CA PHE A 133 13.64 -0.17 -1.15
C PHE A 133 12.93 -1.06 -2.19
N PRO A 134 13.48 -1.13 -3.41
CA PRO A 134 12.93 -1.98 -4.46
C PRO A 134 12.97 -3.46 -4.06
N PHE A 135 11.82 -4.12 -4.09
CA PHE A 135 11.71 -5.54 -3.72
C PHE A 135 11.36 -6.46 -4.88
N ARG A 136 10.99 -5.91 -6.03
CA ARG A 136 10.80 -6.68 -7.27
C ARG A 136 12.10 -6.67 -8.06
N PRO A 137 12.52 -7.81 -8.63
CA PRO A 137 13.71 -7.85 -9.47
C PRO A 137 13.53 -6.90 -10.65
N LEU A 138 14.53 -6.04 -10.87
CA LEU A 138 14.63 -5.18 -12.06
C LEU A 138 14.56 -6.07 -13.30
N VAL A 139 13.44 -5.97 -14.03
CA VAL A 139 13.30 -6.60 -15.35
C VAL A 139 14.14 -5.77 -16.30
N ASN A 140 15.44 -6.10 -16.37
CA ASN A 140 16.41 -5.84 -17.45
C ASN A 140 17.83 -5.85 -16.87
N LYS A 141 18.34 -7.03 -16.54
CA LYS A 141 19.78 -7.25 -16.36
C LYS A 141 20.44 -7.44 -17.73
N SER A 142 20.46 -6.39 -18.54
CA SER A 142 21.51 -6.22 -19.53
C SER A 142 22.50 -5.25 -18.91
N GLY A 143 23.72 -5.73 -18.68
CA GLY A 143 24.72 -5.14 -17.79
C GLY A 143 24.98 -3.64 -18.02
N ASP A 144 25.56 -3.07 -16.98
CA ASP A 144 25.96 -1.66 -16.81
C ASP A 144 24.82 -0.73 -16.37
N ASP A 145 24.48 -0.82 -15.08
CA ASP A 145 24.21 0.33 -14.18
C ASP A 145 23.72 -0.19 -12.81
N ASP A 146 24.66 -0.44 -11.89
CA ASP A 146 24.37 -0.93 -10.53
C ASP A 146 23.74 0.13 -9.59
N ASP A 147 23.44 1.33 -10.08
CA ASP A 147 22.90 2.47 -9.31
C ASP A 147 21.52 2.98 -9.81
N GLN A 148 20.79 2.21 -10.61
CA GLN A 148 19.45 2.64 -11.03
C GLN A 148 18.43 2.50 -9.90
N LEU A 149 18.09 3.63 -9.27
CA LEU A 149 16.85 3.84 -8.53
C LEU A 149 15.67 3.20 -9.30
N SER A 150 15.13 2.10 -8.76
CA SER A 150 13.92 1.48 -9.28
C SER A 150 12.72 2.34 -8.88
N PHE A 151 12.52 3.43 -9.61
CA PHE A 151 11.32 4.23 -9.45
C PHE A 151 10.09 3.37 -9.80
N PRO A 152 9.06 3.27 -8.94
CA PRO A 152 7.93 2.37 -9.11
C PRO A 152 6.91 2.91 -10.12
N LYS A 153 7.35 3.07 -11.38
CA LYS A 153 6.58 3.61 -12.51
C LYS A 153 5.20 2.95 -12.62
N ARG A 154 5.14 1.63 -12.48
CA ARG A 154 3.89 0.87 -12.60
C ARG A 154 2.85 1.30 -11.58
N LEU A 155 3.21 1.44 -10.30
CA LEU A 155 2.27 1.85 -9.26
C LEU A 155 1.83 3.30 -9.49
N LEU A 156 2.78 4.19 -9.76
CA LEU A 156 2.48 5.59 -10.05
C LEU A 156 1.50 5.74 -11.23
N THR A 157 1.75 5.06 -12.34
CA THR A 157 0.87 5.09 -13.52
C THR A 157 -0.55 4.71 -13.15
N ARG A 158 -0.73 3.63 -12.38
CA ARG A 158 -2.06 3.18 -11.92
C ARG A 158 -2.76 4.20 -11.02
N ILE A 159 -2.01 4.93 -10.18
CA ILE A 159 -2.54 6.02 -9.37
C ILE A 159 -3.05 7.15 -10.28
N ILE A 160 -2.22 7.59 -11.24
CA ILE A 160 -2.57 8.66 -12.19
C ILE A 160 -3.82 8.28 -13.00
N GLU A 161 -3.87 7.07 -13.56
CA GLU A 161 -5.04 6.53 -14.29
C GLU A 161 -6.30 6.47 -13.42
N SER A 162 -6.14 6.29 -12.11
CA SER A 162 -7.28 6.29 -11.17
C SER A 162 -7.73 7.69 -10.76
N LEU A 163 -6.84 8.70 -10.85
CA LEU A 163 -7.17 10.10 -10.63
C LEU A 163 -7.78 10.76 -11.87
N ILE A 164 -7.30 10.37 -13.04
CA ILE A 164 -7.67 10.91 -14.34
C ILE A 164 -8.14 9.74 -15.21
N SER A 165 -9.46 9.59 -15.35
CA SER A 165 -10.06 8.68 -16.32
C SER A 165 -11.05 9.41 -17.21
N GLU A 166 -11.45 8.78 -18.31
CA GLU A 166 -12.47 9.32 -19.22
C GLU A 166 -13.81 9.59 -18.53
N THR A 167 -14.10 8.86 -17.44
CA THR A 167 -15.35 8.97 -16.68
C THR A 167 -15.22 9.79 -15.40
N ASN A 168 -14.02 9.84 -14.80
CA ASN A 168 -13.78 10.45 -13.49
C ASN A 168 -12.61 11.44 -13.57
N TYR A 169 -12.91 12.74 -13.44
CA TYR A 169 -11.90 13.79 -13.27
C TYR A 169 -11.88 14.24 -11.81
N ASN A 170 -11.00 13.63 -11.00
CA ASN A 170 -10.99 13.84 -9.55
C ASN A 170 -10.22 15.10 -9.14
N GLN A 171 -10.71 16.28 -9.53
CA GLN A 171 -10.02 17.56 -9.35
C GLN A 171 -9.54 17.81 -7.91
N GLU A 172 -10.35 17.46 -6.90
CA GLU A 172 -9.97 17.64 -5.49
C GLU A 172 -8.82 16.71 -5.07
N LEU A 173 -8.85 15.44 -5.49
CA LEU A 173 -7.78 14.49 -5.21
C LEU A 173 -6.50 14.82 -5.98
N ILE A 174 -6.63 15.34 -7.21
CA ILE A 174 -5.51 15.85 -8.00
C ILE A 174 -4.85 17.03 -7.28
N SER A 175 -5.63 17.96 -6.73
CA SER A 175 -5.10 19.08 -5.94
C SER A 175 -4.34 18.60 -4.71
N ILE A 176 -4.86 17.58 -4.02
CA ILE A 176 -4.17 16.94 -2.89
C ILE A 176 -2.87 16.27 -3.33
N TYR A 177 -2.89 15.50 -4.42
CA TYR A 177 -1.69 14.91 -5.02
C TYR A 177 -0.63 15.98 -5.31
N ALA A 178 -1.02 17.06 -5.98
CA ALA A 178 -0.14 18.17 -6.32
C ALA A 178 0.43 18.89 -5.08
N THR A 179 -0.34 18.98 -3.98
CA THR A 179 0.13 19.54 -2.71
C THR A 179 1.14 18.62 -2.02
N TYR A 180 0.94 17.30 -2.09
CA TYR A 180 1.82 16.32 -1.44
C TYR A 180 3.18 16.20 -2.16
N TYR A 181 3.20 16.38 -3.48
CA TYR A 181 4.40 16.32 -4.33
C TYR A 181 5.11 17.67 -4.56
N GLN A 182 4.86 18.70 -3.73
CA GLN A 182 5.67 19.94 -3.77
C GLN A 182 7.12 19.77 -3.24
N PHE A 183 7.65 18.54 -3.25
CA PHE A 183 9.07 18.25 -3.00
C PHE A 183 9.72 17.84 -4.35
N ASP A 184 10.82 18.52 -4.68
CA ASP A 184 11.43 18.76 -6.00
C ASP A 184 11.70 17.56 -6.96
N ASP A 185 11.48 16.31 -6.54
CA ASP A 185 11.96 15.14 -7.30
C ASP A 185 11.18 14.85 -8.60
N PHE A 186 9.98 15.40 -8.78
CA PHE A 186 9.18 15.20 -10.00
C PHE A 186 9.48 16.21 -11.12
N ILE A 187 10.04 17.38 -10.79
CA ILE A 187 10.25 18.48 -11.75
C ILE A 187 11.62 18.35 -12.45
N HIS A 188 12.50 17.47 -11.99
CA HIS A 188 13.86 17.32 -12.52
C HIS A 188 14.08 16.10 -13.42
N LEU A 189 13.02 15.43 -13.89
CA LEU A 189 13.12 14.53 -15.03
C LEU A 189 13.18 15.34 -16.35
N HIS A 190 14.34 15.97 -16.60
CA HIS A 190 14.73 16.54 -17.88
C HIS A 190 15.83 15.71 -18.54
#